data_AF-A0A7D6XMC7-F1
#
_entry.id   AF-A0A7D6XMC7-F1
#
_cell.length_a   1.000
_cell.length_b   1.000
_cell.length_c   1.000
_cell.angle_alpha   90.00
_cell.angle_beta   90.00
_cell.angle_gamma   90.00
#
_symmetry.space_group_name_H-M   'P 1'
#
loop_
_entity.id
_entity.type
_entity.pdbx_description
1 polymer ?
#
loop_
_entity_poly.entity_id
_entity_poly.type
_entity_poly.pdbx_seq_one_letter_code
_entity_poly.pdbx_strand_id
1 'polypeptide(L)'
;MSKFVENISTLQNNIFILTPLLVSFYKNLKPMDKNILLAYFVFPLVLNNEFIEKIQKITTASNLSRITKDKDIMAGFEERFYFYKEQTNKCLQYAIDCKYIRVDENLAVTVINDSNVLTDSRLNKSINLSSQLYKIFTKNVINTYYTFGIKAL
;
A
#
# COMPACT_ATOMS: atom_id res chain seq x y z
N MET A 1 21.45 10.92 10.83
CA MET A 1 20.32 11.17 11.74
C MET A 1 20.68 10.59 13.11
N SER A 2 20.02 10.97 14.21
CA SER A 2 20.36 10.38 15.51
C SER A 2 19.81 8.94 15.61
N LYS A 3 20.54 8.03 16.26
CA LYS A 3 20.10 6.63 16.51
C LYS A 3 18.70 6.54 17.12
N PHE A 4 18.29 7.55 17.89
CA PHE A 4 16.95 7.63 18.47
C PHE A 4 15.86 7.77 17.41
N VAL A 5 16.05 8.67 16.45
CA VAL A 5 15.08 8.89 15.35
C VAL A 5 14.97 7.64 14.46
N GLU A 6 16.09 6.97 14.20
CA GLU A 6 16.11 5.70 13.46
C GLU A 6 15.37 4.59 14.20
N ASN A 7 15.56 4.45 15.51
CA ASN A 7 14.88 3.46 16.33
C ASN A 7 13.36 3.68 16.40
N ILE A 8 12.92 4.94 16.57
CA ILE A 8 11.48 5.29 16.54
C ILE A 8 10.89 4.99 15.17
N SER A 9 11.59 5.35 14.10
CA SER A 9 11.15 5.06 12.72
C SER A 9 11.03 3.56 12.46
N THR A 10 11.94 2.76 13.01
CA THR A 10 11.92 1.28 12.89
C THR A 10 10.76 0.67 13.67
N LEU A 11 10.48 1.16 14.88
CA LEU A 11 9.33 0.70 15.68
C LEU A 11 8.00 1.02 15.02
N GLN A 12 7.89 2.19 14.38
CA GLN A 12 6.66 2.61 13.70
C GLN A 12 6.47 1.96 12.33
N ASN A 13 7.56 1.68 11.61
CA ASN A 13 7.55 1.04 10.29
C ASN A 13 7.96 -0.44 10.35
N ASN A 14 7.41 -1.15 11.32
CA ASN A 14 7.68 -2.56 11.56
C ASN A 14 6.71 -3.44 10.75
N ILE A 15 7.21 -4.60 10.31
CA ILE A 15 6.51 -5.57 9.45
C ILE A 15 5.16 -6.02 10.04
N PHE A 16 5.10 -6.32 11.33
CA PHE A 16 3.89 -6.74 12.04
C PHE A 16 2.80 -5.66 12.03
N ILE A 17 3.20 -4.38 12.12
CA ILE A 17 2.27 -3.24 12.13
C ILE A 17 1.79 -2.90 10.71
N LEU A 18 2.67 -3.00 9.71
CA LEU A 18 2.38 -2.57 8.34
C LEU A 18 1.73 -3.65 7.47
N THR A 19 2.02 -4.93 7.70
CA THR A 19 1.42 -6.05 6.94
C THR A 19 -0.12 -6.01 6.85
N PRO A 20 -0.86 -5.68 7.92
CA PRO A 20 -2.31 -5.55 7.87
C PRO A 20 -2.83 -4.58 6.80
N LEU A 21 -2.07 -3.53 6.46
CA LEU A 21 -2.43 -2.61 5.39
C LEU A 21 -2.44 -3.33 4.04
N LEU A 22 -1.43 -4.16 3.74
CA LEU A 22 -1.37 -4.92 2.49
C LEU A 22 -2.47 -5.99 2.44
N VAL A 23 -2.71 -6.71 3.53
CA VAL A 23 -3.79 -7.71 3.58
C VAL A 23 -5.15 -7.04 3.37
N SER A 24 -5.39 -5.91 4.03
CA SER A 24 -6.61 -5.11 3.87
C SER A 24 -6.80 -4.64 2.42
N PHE A 25 -5.72 -4.23 1.74
CA PHE A 25 -5.74 -3.85 0.33
C PHE A 25 -6.16 -5.01 -0.58
N TYR A 26 -5.49 -6.16 -0.45
CA TYR A 26 -5.75 -7.32 -1.29
C TYR A 26 -7.11 -7.97 -1.03
N LYS A 27 -7.67 -7.82 0.18
CA LYS A 27 -8.96 -8.41 0.56
C LYS A 27 -10.09 -8.07 -0.42
N ASN A 28 -10.08 -6.85 -0.94
CA ASN A 28 -11.11 -6.36 -1.86
C ASN A 28 -10.64 -6.24 -3.31
N LEU A 29 -9.35 -6.51 -3.58
CA LEU A 29 -8.81 -6.46 -4.93
C LEU A 29 -9.21 -7.73 -5.69
N LYS A 30 -9.83 -7.56 -6.86
CA LYS A 30 -10.09 -8.69 -7.74
C LYS A 30 -8.76 -9.27 -8.25
N PRO A 31 -8.66 -10.61 -8.40
CA PRO A 31 -7.48 -11.23 -9.01
C PRO A 31 -7.16 -10.58 -10.36
N MET A 32 -5.90 -10.18 -10.53
CA MET A 32 -5.36 -9.59 -11.74
C MET A 32 -3.89 -9.97 -11.82
N ASP A 33 -3.41 -10.26 -13.03
CA ASP A 33 -2.02 -10.60 -13.28
C ASP A 33 -1.07 -9.51 -12.77
N LYS A 34 0.02 -9.93 -12.12
CA LYS A 34 1.06 -9.04 -11.59
C LYS A 34 0.53 -7.99 -10.61
N ASN A 35 -0.63 -8.20 -10.00
CA ASN A 35 -1.19 -7.26 -9.03
C ASN A 35 -0.31 -7.11 -7.78
N ILE A 36 0.66 -8.01 -7.55
CA ILE A 36 1.68 -7.88 -6.50
C ILE A 36 2.41 -6.54 -6.57
N LEU A 37 2.61 -6.01 -7.78
CA LEU A 37 3.28 -4.73 -8.02
C LEU A 37 2.45 -3.54 -7.52
N LEU A 38 1.15 -3.70 -7.28
CA LEU A 38 0.34 -2.64 -6.69
C LEU A 38 0.62 -2.43 -5.19
N ALA A 39 1.20 -3.43 -4.50
CA ALA A 39 1.56 -3.32 -3.08
C ALA A 39 2.50 -2.13 -2.81
N TYR A 40 3.40 -1.81 -3.76
CA TYR A 40 4.39 -0.75 -3.60
C TYR A 40 3.76 0.64 -3.52
N PHE A 41 2.51 0.82 -3.94
CA PHE A 41 1.79 2.08 -3.82
C PHE A 41 1.03 2.20 -2.50
N VAL A 42 0.82 1.11 -1.76
CA VAL A 42 -0.03 1.11 -0.55
C VAL A 42 0.59 2.01 0.51
N PHE A 43 1.82 1.74 0.96
CA PHE A 43 2.46 2.50 2.04
C PHE A 43 2.70 3.99 1.70
N PRO A 44 3.26 4.34 0.51
CA PRO A 44 3.47 5.75 0.15
C PRO A 44 2.20 6.61 0.12
N LEU A 45 1.03 5.97 -0.06
CA LEU A 45 -0.27 6.62 -0.01
C LEU A 45 -0.86 6.61 1.40
N VAL A 46 -1.11 5.44 1.99
CA VAL A 46 -1.90 5.33 3.22
C VAL A 46 -1.13 5.68 4.49
N LEU A 47 0.17 5.93 4.40
CA LEU A 47 0.99 6.49 5.47
C LEU A 47 1.33 7.97 5.26
N ASN A 48 0.89 8.57 4.16
CA ASN A 48 1.03 10.01 3.93
C ASN A 48 -0.14 10.76 4.58
N ASN A 49 0.15 11.69 5.50
CA ASN A 49 -0.88 12.47 6.20
C ASN A 49 -1.76 13.28 5.23
N GLU A 50 -1.16 13.90 4.21
CA GLU A 50 -1.92 14.64 3.19
C GLU A 50 -2.96 13.77 2.50
N PHE A 51 -2.61 12.51 2.21
CA PHE A 51 -3.53 11.55 1.61
C PHE A 51 -4.64 11.17 2.60
N ILE A 52 -4.29 10.86 3.85
CA ILE A 52 -5.25 10.42 4.88
C ILE A 52 -6.26 11.54 5.20
N GLU A 53 -5.81 12.79 5.27
CA GLU A 53 -6.64 13.94 5.62
C GLU A 53 -7.58 14.35 4.47
N LYS A 54 -7.06 14.40 3.25
CA LYS A 54 -7.83 14.81 2.06
C LYS A 54 -8.73 13.71 1.51
N ILE A 55 -8.33 12.44 1.66
CA ILE A 55 -9.09 11.29 1.14
C ILE A 55 -9.67 10.53 2.33
N GLN A 56 -10.86 10.93 2.77
CA GLN A 56 -11.57 10.19 3.82
C GLN A 56 -12.26 8.92 3.29
N LYS A 57 -12.61 8.91 2.00
CA LYS A 57 -13.24 7.79 1.31
C LYS A 57 -12.86 7.78 -0.17
N ILE A 58 -12.55 6.60 -0.70
CA ILE A 58 -12.30 6.43 -2.13
C ILE A 58 -13.64 6.11 -2.80
N THR A 59 -14.09 7.05 -3.64
CA THR A 59 -15.32 6.98 -4.41
C THR A 59 -14.99 6.76 -5.90
N THR A 60 -15.99 6.49 -6.73
CA THR A 60 -15.83 6.41 -8.20
C THR A 60 -15.33 7.73 -8.81
N ALA A 61 -15.60 8.87 -8.16
CA ALA A 61 -15.06 10.18 -8.53
C ALA A 61 -13.61 10.40 -8.06
N SER A 62 -13.10 9.57 -7.14
CA SER A 62 -11.70 9.54 -6.70
C SER A 62 -10.87 8.74 -7.69
N ASN A 63 -10.88 9.14 -8.96
CA ASN A 63 -10.09 8.45 -9.98
C ASN A 63 -8.59 8.68 -9.73
N LEU A 64 -7.76 7.74 -10.18
CA LEU A 64 -6.30 7.80 -10.07
C LEU A 64 -5.73 9.15 -10.53
N SER A 65 -6.31 9.75 -11.58
CA SER A 65 -5.89 11.06 -12.09
C SER A 65 -6.08 12.20 -11.10
N ARG A 66 -7.09 12.17 -10.23
CA ARG A 66 -7.29 13.22 -9.23
C ARG A 66 -6.18 13.18 -8.19
N ILE A 67 -5.85 11.99 -7.71
CA ILE A 67 -4.79 11.77 -6.72
C ILE A 67 -3.45 12.24 -7.30
N THR A 68 -3.12 11.84 -8.53
CA THR A 68 -1.84 12.20 -9.15
C THR A 68 -1.74 13.67 -9.60
N LYS A 69 -2.84 14.41 -9.59
CA LYS A 69 -2.87 15.87 -9.84
C LYS A 69 -2.82 16.71 -8.56
N ASP A 70 -3.10 16.11 -7.40
CA ASP A 70 -3.01 16.81 -6.12
C ASP A 70 -1.54 16.96 -5.73
N LYS A 71 -1.06 18.21 -5.73
CA LYS A 71 0.35 18.53 -5.51
C LYS A 71 0.81 18.15 -4.10
N ASP A 72 -0.04 18.30 -3.09
CA ASP A 72 0.36 18.05 -1.70
C ASP A 72 0.45 16.54 -1.44
N ILE A 73 -0.46 15.75 -2.03
CA ILE A 73 -0.36 14.29 -1.99
C ILE A 73 0.87 13.80 -2.75
N MET A 74 1.17 14.38 -3.92
CA MET A 74 2.25 13.92 -4.80
C MET A 74 3.63 14.48 -4.44
N ALA A 75 3.71 15.52 -3.62
CA ALA A 75 4.98 16.06 -3.12
C ALA A 75 5.79 14.95 -2.43
N GLY A 76 7.01 14.70 -2.90
CA GLY A 76 7.91 13.66 -2.37
C GLY A 76 7.40 12.22 -2.55
N PHE A 77 6.43 11.97 -3.43
CA PHE A 77 5.85 10.64 -3.62
C PHE A 77 6.86 9.60 -4.08
N GLU A 78 7.70 9.94 -5.07
CA GLU A 78 8.72 9.04 -5.61
C GLU A 78 9.74 8.63 -4.53
N GLU A 79 10.17 9.57 -3.69
CA GLU A 79 11.06 9.28 -2.56
C GLU A 79 10.40 8.32 -1.56
N ARG A 80 9.13 8.55 -1.18
CA ARG A 80 8.38 7.64 -0.31
C ARG A 80 8.22 6.26 -0.96
N PHE A 81 7.97 6.21 -2.26
CA PHE A 81 7.85 4.96 -3.01
C PHE A 81 9.12 4.10 -2.89
N TYR A 82 10.29 4.70 -3.12
CA TYR A 82 11.55 3.97 -2.98
C TYR A 82 11.91 3.68 -1.52
N PHE A 83 11.61 4.59 -0.59
CA PHE A 83 11.82 4.38 0.85
C PHE A 83 11.08 3.14 1.37
N TYR A 84 9.83 2.95 0.96
CA TYR A 84 9.02 1.83 1.42
C TYR A 84 9.26 0.51 0.67
N LYS A 85 10.01 0.51 -0.43
CA LYS A 85 10.19 -0.67 -1.30
C LYS A 85 10.65 -1.91 -0.53
N GLU A 86 11.69 -1.77 0.29
CA GLU A 86 12.22 -2.89 1.08
C GLU A 86 11.20 -3.37 2.14
N GLN A 87 10.48 -2.44 2.77
CA GLN A 87 9.48 -2.80 3.77
C GLN A 87 8.24 -3.47 3.14
N THR A 88 7.83 -3.04 1.95
CA THR A 88 6.78 -3.72 1.18
C THR A 88 7.18 -5.16 0.91
N ASN A 89 8.43 -5.42 0.49
CA ASN A 89 8.92 -6.79 0.27
C ASN A 89 8.85 -7.64 1.53
N LYS A 90 9.34 -7.11 2.67
CA LYS A 90 9.32 -7.81 3.95
C LYS A 90 7.89 -8.11 4.42
N CYS A 91 6.97 -7.17 4.26
CA CYS A 91 5.56 -7.36 4.61
C CYS A 91 4.86 -8.39 3.71
N LEU A 92 5.15 -8.39 2.40
CA LEU A 92 4.64 -9.40 1.47
C LEU A 92 5.15 -10.80 1.87
N GLN A 93 6.45 -10.93 2.14
CA GLN A 93 7.03 -12.21 2.58
C GLN A 93 6.40 -12.70 3.88
N TYR A 94 6.31 -11.84 4.89
CA TYR A 94 5.68 -12.18 6.17
C TYR A 94 4.20 -12.59 5.98
N ALA A 95 3.46 -11.89 5.12
CA ALA A 95 2.07 -12.25 4.82
C ALA A 95 1.94 -13.63 4.15
N ILE A 96 2.92 -14.03 3.33
CA ILE A 96 2.98 -15.36 2.72
C ILE A 96 3.31 -16.42 3.78
N ASP A 97 4.33 -16.16 4.61
CA ASP A 97 4.79 -17.10 5.66
C ASP A 97 3.68 -17.38 6.69
N CYS A 98 2.92 -16.35 7.05
CA CYS A 98 1.75 -16.45 7.93
C CYS A 98 0.48 -16.95 7.22
N LYS A 99 0.55 -17.26 5.92
CA LYS A 99 -0.58 -17.72 5.10
C LYS A 99 -1.77 -16.75 5.07
N TYR A 100 -1.51 -15.45 5.21
CA TYR A 100 -2.54 -14.43 5.01
C TYR A 100 -2.84 -14.24 3.53
N ILE A 101 -1.80 -14.32 2.69
CA ILE A 101 -1.90 -14.22 1.23
C ILE A 101 -1.20 -15.39 0.55
N ARG A 102 -1.55 -15.63 -0.71
CA ARG A 102 -0.80 -16.48 -1.65
C ARG A 102 -0.54 -15.72 -2.93
N VAL A 103 0.60 -15.99 -3.53
CA VAL A 103 0.99 -15.51 -4.86
C VAL A 103 1.01 -16.70 -5.80
N ASP A 104 0.38 -16.57 -6.97
CA ASP A 104 0.40 -17.59 -8.01
C ASP A 104 1.53 -17.37 -9.04
N GLU A 105 1.58 -18.24 -10.06
CA GLU A 105 2.58 -18.19 -11.15
C GLU A 105 2.49 -16.90 -11.99
N ASN A 106 1.32 -16.25 -12.04
CA ASN A 106 1.10 -14.99 -12.75
C ASN A 106 1.40 -13.78 -11.86
N LEU A 107 1.99 -13.99 -10.68
CA LEU A 107 2.25 -12.97 -9.67
C LEU A 107 0.96 -12.27 -9.20
N ALA A 108 -0.17 -12.97 -9.27
CA ALA A 108 -1.43 -12.51 -8.71
C ALA A 108 -1.53 -12.93 -7.25
N VAL A 109 -1.90 -11.97 -6.42
CA VAL A 109 -2.07 -12.10 -4.98
C VAL A 109 -3.54 -12.33 -4.66
N THR A 110 -3.80 -13.33 -3.83
CA THR A 110 -5.12 -13.63 -3.25
C THR A 110 -5.02 -13.74 -1.73
N VAL A 111 -5.99 -13.19 -1.00
CA VAL A 111 -6.09 -13.35 0.46
C VAL A 111 -6.67 -14.73 0.77
N ILE A 112 -6.00 -15.48 1.65
CA ILE A 112 -6.42 -16.82 2.08
C ILE A 112 -7.06 -16.76 3.47
N ASN A 113 -6.49 -15.96 4.37
CA ASN A 113 -6.96 -15.82 5.74
C ASN A 113 -6.67 -14.40 6.25
N ASP A 114 -7.68 -13.73 6.79
CA ASP A 114 -7.57 -12.40 7.40
C ASP A 114 -8.05 -12.36 8.86
N SER A 115 -8.59 -13.48 9.38
CA SER A 115 -9.27 -13.55 10.68
C SER A 115 -8.37 -13.27 11.89
N ASN A 116 -7.06 -13.52 11.76
CA ASN A 116 -6.07 -13.37 12.84
C ASN A 116 -5.06 -12.25 12.58
N VAL A 117 -5.33 -11.35 11.63
CA VAL A 117 -4.42 -10.23 11.34
C VAL A 117 -4.57 -9.19 12.45
N LEU A 118 -3.55 -9.08 13.30
CA LEU A 118 -3.50 -8.07 14.36
C LEU A 118 -3.39 -6.67 13.74
N THR A 119 -4.23 -5.74 14.17
CA THR A 119 -4.23 -4.36 13.70
C THR A 119 -3.84 -3.40 14.81
N ASP A 120 -3.17 -2.30 14.45
CA ASP A 120 -2.88 -1.20 15.35
C ASP A 120 -3.97 -0.12 15.22
N SER A 121 -4.60 0.25 16.33
CA SER A 121 -5.70 1.23 16.33
C SER A 121 -5.29 2.60 15.81
N ARG A 122 -4.00 2.96 15.92
CA ARG A 122 -3.45 4.21 15.39
C ARG A 122 -3.51 4.26 13.86
N LEU A 123 -3.53 3.10 13.20
CA LEU A 123 -3.60 2.96 11.74
C LEU A 123 -5.01 2.71 11.21
N ASN A 124 -6.06 2.83 12.02
CA ASN A 124 -7.44 2.55 11.58
C ASN A 124 -7.85 3.32 10.32
N LYS A 125 -7.47 4.61 10.21
CA LYS A 125 -7.72 5.40 9.00
C LYS A 125 -6.97 4.83 7.78
N SER A 126 -5.69 4.52 7.95
CA SER A 126 -4.83 3.92 6.91
C SER A 126 -5.34 2.54 6.48
N ILE A 127 -5.76 1.70 7.41
CA ILE A 127 -6.35 0.37 7.14
C ILE A 127 -7.64 0.51 6.35
N ASN A 128 -8.52 1.43 6.75
CA ASN A 128 -9.76 1.69 6.03
C ASN A 128 -9.49 2.19 4.60
N LEU A 129 -8.56 3.13 4.42
CA LEU A 129 -8.19 3.61 3.08
C LEU A 129 -7.52 2.54 2.23
N SER A 130 -6.64 1.74 2.83
CA SER A 130 -6.00 0.61 2.17
C SER A 130 -7.03 -0.36 1.60
N SER A 131 -8.07 -0.68 2.39
CA SER A 131 -9.18 -1.54 1.96
C SER A 131 -9.95 -1.03 0.75
N GLN A 132 -9.82 0.27 0.43
CA GLN A 132 -10.52 0.93 -0.67
C GLN A 132 -9.62 1.27 -1.86
N LEU A 133 -8.29 1.14 -1.73
CA LEU A 133 -7.32 1.51 -2.78
C LEU A 133 -7.52 0.73 -4.08
N TYR A 134 -8.07 -0.49 -4.03
CA TYR A 134 -8.38 -1.26 -5.23
C TYR A 134 -9.27 -0.49 -6.23
N LYS A 135 -10.08 0.46 -5.74
CA LYS A 135 -10.98 1.28 -6.56
C LYS A 135 -10.26 2.27 -7.45
N ILE A 136 -9.01 2.65 -7.13
CA ILE A 136 -8.22 3.57 -7.96
C ILE A 136 -7.32 2.83 -8.94
N PHE A 137 -6.98 1.57 -8.67
CA PHE A 137 -6.15 0.73 -9.53
C PHE A 137 -7.00 -0.03 -10.56
N THR A 138 -7.72 0.71 -11.39
CA THR A 138 -8.59 0.14 -12.44
C THR A 138 -7.87 -0.11 -13.77
N LYS A 139 -6.68 0.47 -13.95
CA LYS A 139 -5.85 0.31 -15.14
C LYS A 139 -4.93 -0.90 -14.98
N ASN A 140 -4.39 -1.39 -16.11
CA ASN A 140 -3.25 -2.30 -16.08
C ASN A 140 -2.12 -1.73 -15.22
N VAL A 141 -1.45 -2.61 -14.47
CA VAL A 141 -0.34 -2.31 -13.56
C VAL A 141 0.67 -1.33 -14.17
N ILE A 142 1.13 -1.55 -15.41
CA ILE A 142 2.13 -0.70 -16.06
C ILE A 142 1.63 0.75 -16.18
N ASN A 143 0.38 0.92 -16.60
CA ASN A 143 -0.22 2.25 -16.73
C ASN A 143 -0.41 2.95 -15.38
N THR A 144 -0.60 2.19 -14.30
CA THR A 144 -0.61 2.74 -12.94
C THR A 144 0.75 3.35 -12.59
N TYR A 145 1.85 2.63 -12.84
CA TYR A 145 3.22 3.13 -12.61
C TYR A 145 3.49 4.43 -13.37
N TYR A 146 3.16 4.47 -14.67
CA TYR A 146 3.31 5.68 -15.48
C TYR A 146 2.45 6.84 -14.97
N THR A 147 1.22 6.57 -14.48
CA THR A 147 0.34 7.63 -13.97
C THR A 147 0.88 8.25 -12.68
N PHE A 148 1.57 7.47 -11.85
CA PHE A 148 2.29 7.96 -10.66
C PHE A 148 3.66 8.58 -10.97
N GLY A 149 4.11 8.55 -12.22
CA GLY A 149 5.41 9.08 -12.63
C GLY A 149 6.60 8.17 -12.30
N ILE A 150 6.37 6.92 -11.91
CA ILE A 150 7.44 5.96 -11.61
C ILE A 150 7.93 5.36 -12.94
N LYS A 151 9.19 5.65 -13.29
CA LYS A 151 9.78 5.27 -14.59
C LYS A 151 10.56 3.95 -14.58
N ALA A 152 10.84 3.40 -13.40
CA ALA A 152 11.57 2.14 -13.24
C ALA A 152 10.61 1.03 -12.78
N LEU A 153 10.53 -0.04 -13.58
CA LEU A 153 9.95 -1.33 -13.20
C LEU A 153 11.09 -2.33 -13.03
#